data_AF-A0A7R9ZWI1-F1
#
_entry.id   AF-A0A7R9ZWI1-F1
#
_cell.length_a   1.000
_cell.length_b   1.000
_cell.length_c   1.000
_cell.angle_alpha   90.00
_cell.angle_beta   90.00
_cell.angle_gamma   90.00
#
_symmetry.space_group_name_H-M   'P 1'
#
loop_
_entity.id
_entity.type
_entity.pdbx_description
1 polymer ?
#
loop_
_entity_poly.entity_id
_entity_poly.type
_entity_poly.pdbx_seq_one_letter_code
_entity_poly.pdbx_strand_id
1 'polypeptide(L)'
;MRGRQGSDPETIVVDDNARRPRLPDDLTEDMVDRPVVMETLKSDPMALETMPKVVRADREFVTEAVRLDGRALFFAEEPLRSDLEIVLEAVRQRGMVLEDLPEEFRANTDVVLEAVHQ
;
A
#
# COMPACT_ATOMS: atom_id res chain seq x y z
N MET A 1 -38.36 11.75 -58.10
CA MET A 1 -36.89 11.72 -58.27
C MET A 1 -36.32 13.10 -57.94
N ARG A 2 -35.18 13.11 -57.23
CA ARG A 2 -34.35 14.21 -56.68
C ARG A 2 -34.58 14.63 -55.23
N GLY A 3 -33.44 14.72 -54.55
CA GLY A 3 -33.19 15.35 -53.25
C GLY A 3 -32.62 14.33 -52.27
N ARG A 4 -31.42 14.43 -51.69
CA ARG A 4 -30.26 15.33 -51.75
C ARG A 4 -29.16 14.59 -50.98
N GLN A 5 -27.89 14.83 -51.32
CA GLN A 5 -26.73 14.39 -50.54
C GLN A 5 -26.74 14.97 -49.11
N GLY A 6 -26.22 14.17 -48.19
CA GLY A 6 -25.54 14.52 -46.93
C GLY A 6 -25.05 13.19 -46.37
N SER A 7 -23.81 12.74 -46.56
CA SER A 7 -22.57 13.31 -46.01
C SER A 7 -22.74 13.61 -44.54
N ASP A 8 -22.60 12.59 -43.70
CA ASP A 8 -21.76 12.67 -42.51
C ASP A 8 -21.26 11.26 -42.17
N PRO A 9 -19.94 11.08 -41.93
CA PRO A 9 -19.40 9.82 -41.50
C PRO A 9 -19.85 9.60 -40.05
N GLU A 10 -20.48 8.47 -39.76
CA GLU A 10 -20.58 8.01 -38.37
C GLU A 10 -19.16 7.84 -37.87
N THR A 11 -18.72 8.85 -37.13
CA THR A 11 -17.52 8.83 -36.30
C THR A 11 -17.54 7.53 -35.51
N ILE A 12 -16.69 6.59 -35.92
CA ILE A 12 -16.24 5.52 -35.06
C ILE A 12 -15.54 6.25 -33.92
N VAL A 13 -16.29 6.52 -32.84
CA VAL A 13 -15.70 6.79 -31.54
C VAL A 13 -14.98 5.50 -31.19
N VAL A 14 -13.69 5.47 -31.53
CA VAL A 14 -12.74 4.59 -30.89
C VAL A 14 -12.74 4.99 -29.43
N ASP A 15 -13.64 4.39 -28.66
CA ASP A 15 -13.49 4.27 -27.22
C ASP A 15 -12.28 3.36 -26.98
N ASP A 16 -11.10 3.94 -27.24
CA ASP A 16 -9.78 3.39 -27.00
C ASP A 16 -9.44 3.51 -25.50
N ASN A 17 -10.45 3.40 -24.64
CA ASN A 17 -10.26 3.01 -23.27
C ASN A 17 -10.15 1.49 -23.26
N ALA A 18 -9.02 1.02 -23.80
CA ALA A 18 -8.51 -0.32 -23.62
C ALA A 18 -8.76 -0.68 -22.16
N ARG A 19 -9.75 -1.54 -21.94
CA ARG A 19 -10.00 -2.22 -20.68
C ARG A 19 -8.70 -2.94 -20.35
N ARG A 20 -7.77 -2.24 -19.68
CA ARG A 20 -6.77 -2.90 -18.85
C ARG A 20 -7.59 -3.91 -18.07
N PRO A 21 -7.31 -5.21 -18.16
CA PRO A 21 -7.95 -6.18 -17.30
C PRO A 21 -7.83 -5.60 -15.90
N ARG A 22 -8.96 -5.24 -15.29
CA ARG A 22 -8.98 -4.90 -13.88
C ARG A 22 -8.48 -6.17 -13.24
N LEU A 23 -7.22 -6.15 -12.78
CA LEU A 23 -6.68 -7.22 -11.97
C LEU A 23 -7.78 -7.51 -10.95
N PRO A 24 -8.19 -8.77 -10.80
CA PRO A 24 -9.28 -9.12 -9.89
C PRO A 24 -8.96 -8.44 -8.55
N ASP A 25 -9.86 -7.57 -8.09
CA ASP A 25 -9.67 -6.87 -6.80
C ASP A 25 -9.60 -7.90 -5.64
N ASP A 26 -9.94 -9.16 -5.93
CA ASP A 26 -10.01 -10.35 -5.10
C ASP A 26 -8.84 -11.32 -5.34
N LEU A 27 -7.59 -10.86 -5.18
CA LEU A 27 -6.56 -11.80 -4.71
C LEU A 27 -6.99 -12.27 -3.32
N THR A 28 -7.69 -13.40 -3.29
CA THR A 28 -8.34 -13.96 -2.10
C THR A 28 -7.28 -14.46 -1.11
N GLU A 29 -7.57 -14.35 0.19
CA GLU A 29 -6.67 -14.73 1.29
C GLU A 29 -6.11 -16.16 1.17
N ASP A 30 -6.84 -17.07 0.53
CA ASP A 30 -6.47 -18.47 0.33
C ASP A 30 -5.32 -18.67 -0.68
N MET A 31 -5.01 -17.67 -1.50
CA MET A 31 -3.85 -17.71 -2.42
C MET A 31 -2.54 -17.24 -1.75
N VAL A 32 -2.61 -16.74 -0.52
CA VAL A 32 -1.44 -16.22 0.20
C VAL A 32 -0.74 -17.35 0.95
N ASP A 33 0.40 -17.79 0.43
CA ASP A 33 1.29 -18.71 1.13
C ASP A 33 2.05 -17.96 2.25
N ARG A 34 1.52 -18.02 3.49
CA ARG A 34 2.10 -17.28 4.63
C ARG A 34 3.59 -17.55 4.84
N PRO A 35 4.07 -18.82 4.85
CA PRO A 35 5.51 -19.11 4.94
C PRO A 35 6.35 -18.40 3.88
N VAL A 36 5.91 -18.42 2.62
CA VAL A 36 6.64 -17.77 1.51
C VAL A 36 6.66 -16.25 1.69
N VAL A 37 5.54 -15.64 2.11
CA VAL A 37 5.49 -14.20 2.39
C VAL A 37 6.44 -13.83 3.53
N MET A 38 6.44 -14.59 4.63
CA MET A 38 7.35 -14.34 5.76
C MET A 38 8.82 -14.48 5.38
N GLU A 39 9.18 -15.49 4.58
CA GLU A 39 10.55 -15.67 4.11
C GLU A 39 10.98 -14.49 3.21
N THR A 40 10.08 -14.05 2.33
CA THR A 40 10.32 -12.89 1.46
C THR A 40 10.56 -11.62 2.29
N LEU A 41 9.69 -11.33 3.26
CA LEU A 41 9.82 -10.14 4.13
C LEU A 41 11.10 -10.18 4.99
N LYS A 42 11.50 -11.37 5.46
CA LYS A 42 12.76 -11.54 6.22
C LYS A 42 14.00 -11.24 5.38
N SER A 43 13.95 -11.52 4.08
CA SER A 43 15.04 -11.20 3.16
C SER A 43 14.99 -9.75 2.67
N ASP A 44 13.79 -9.22 2.42
CA ASP A 44 13.56 -7.86 1.94
C ASP A 44 12.24 -7.31 2.50
N PRO A 45 12.28 -6.50 3.58
CA PRO A 45 11.08 -5.92 4.18
C PRO A 45 10.34 -4.95 3.24
N MET A 46 11.04 -4.35 2.26
CA MET A 46 10.45 -3.41 1.31
C MET A 46 9.66 -4.13 0.21
N ALA A 47 9.82 -5.45 0.06
CA ALA A 47 9.01 -6.26 -0.86
C ALA A 47 7.51 -6.10 -0.58
N LEU A 48 7.14 -5.74 0.65
CA LEU A 48 5.78 -5.39 1.07
C LEU A 48 5.11 -4.36 0.13
N GLU A 49 5.86 -3.41 -0.45
CA GLU A 49 5.35 -2.42 -1.41
C GLU A 49 4.63 -3.07 -2.59
N THR A 50 5.21 -4.14 -3.11
CA THR A 50 4.78 -4.85 -4.32
C THR A 50 3.82 -5.99 -4.04
N MET A 51 3.63 -6.34 -2.76
CA MET A 51 2.75 -7.42 -2.36
C MET A 51 1.27 -7.06 -2.54
N PRO A 52 0.40 -8.06 -2.74
CA PRO A 52 -1.04 -7.85 -2.83
C PRO A 52 -1.61 -7.09 -1.64
N LYS A 53 -2.70 -6.34 -1.86
CA LYS A 53 -3.38 -5.57 -0.80
C LYS A 53 -3.74 -6.42 0.42
N VAL A 54 -4.15 -7.68 0.21
CA VAL A 54 -4.47 -8.61 1.30
C VAL A 54 -3.27 -8.84 2.24
N VAL A 55 -2.04 -8.85 1.71
CA VAL A 55 -0.81 -8.96 2.50
C VAL A 55 -0.49 -7.64 3.20
N ARG A 56 -0.65 -6.50 2.50
CA ARG A 56 -0.41 -5.15 3.07
C ARG A 56 -1.48 -4.71 4.09
N ALA A 57 -2.62 -5.39 4.10
CA ALA A 57 -3.69 -5.24 5.07
C ALA A 57 -3.60 -6.25 6.22
N ASP A 58 -2.70 -7.24 6.14
CA ASP A 58 -2.50 -8.22 7.19
C ASP A 58 -1.55 -7.66 8.25
N ARG A 59 -2.05 -7.54 9.47
CA ARG A 59 -1.32 -6.97 10.60
C ARG A 59 -0.03 -7.74 10.90
N GLU A 60 -0.03 -9.06 10.77
CA GLU A 60 1.12 -9.91 11.08
C GLU A 60 2.27 -9.63 10.11
N PHE A 61 1.98 -9.61 8.80
CA PHE A 61 2.98 -9.32 7.77
C PHE A 61 3.52 -7.89 7.85
N VAL A 62 2.63 -6.91 8.04
CA VAL A 62 3.04 -5.51 8.21
C VAL A 62 3.93 -5.35 9.44
N THR A 63 3.55 -5.93 10.58
CA THR A 63 4.33 -5.82 11.81
C THR A 63 5.71 -6.46 11.66
N GLU A 64 5.81 -7.64 11.02
CA GLU A 64 7.10 -8.28 10.77
C GLU A 64 7.99 -7.43 9.86
N ALA A 65 7.43 -6.90 8.76
CA ALA A 65 8.18 -6.02 7.87
C ALA A 65 8.67 -4.75 8.59
N VAL A 66 7.81 -4.13 9.40
CA VAL A 66 8.13 -2.93 10.20
C VAL A 66 9.23 -3.21 11.22
N ARG A 67 9.21 -4.37 11.88
CA ARG A 67 10.26 -4.81 12.81
C ARG A 67 11.62 -4.95 12.17
N LEU A 68 11.66 -5.24 10.87
CA LEU A 68 12.90 -5.38 10.12
C LEU A 68 13.36 -4.05 9.51
N ASP A 69 12.42 -3.21 9.06
CA ASP A 69 12.67 -1.83 8.63
C ASP A 69 11.43 -0.97 8.87
N GLY A 70 11.54 0.03 9.75
CA GLY A 70 10.43 0.92 10.12
C GLY A 70 9.77 1.63 8.92
N ARG A 71 10.46 1.78 7.79
CA ARG A 71 9.87 2.36 6.57
C ARG A 71 8.78 1.50 5.94
N ALA A 72 8.73 0.20 6.26
CA ALA A 72 7.72 -0.71 5.71
C ALA A 72 6.29 -0.26 6.06
N LEU A 73 6.13 0.50 7.14
CA LEU A 73 4.87 1.11 7.56
C LEU A 73 4.18 1.86 6.41
N PHE A 74 4.94 2.58 5.58
CA PHE A 74 4.38 3.41 4.50
C PHE A 74 3.72 2.59 3.38
N PHE A 75 4.00 1.29 3.31
CA PHE A 75 3.38 0.38 2.34
C PHE A 75 2.14 -0.33 2.88
N ALA A 76 1.86 -0.22 4.18
CA ALA A 76 0.67 -0.79 4.78
C ALA A 76 -0.60 -0.08 4.29
N GLU A 77 -1.72 -0.81 4.28
CA GLU A 77 -3.04 -0.22 4.04
C GLU A 77 -3.43 0.73 5.20
N GLU A 78 -4.26 1.74 4.90
CA GLU A 78 -4.60 2.86 5.79
C GLU A 78 -4.91 2.48 7.25
N PRO A 79 -5.71 1.42 7.55
CA PRO A 79 -6.01 1.08 8.94
C PRO A 79 -4.77 0.70 9.76
N LEU A 80 -3.76 0.11 9.12
CA LEU A 80 -2.52 -0.32 9.76
C LEU A 80 -1.45 0.77 9.76
N ARG A 81 -1.43 1.64 8.74
CA ARG A 81 -0.49 2.76 8.67
C ARG A 81 -0.70 3.77 9.79
N SER A 82 -1.96 3.92 10.24
CA SER A 82 -2.36 4.80 11.33
C SER A 82 -2.56 4.04 12.65
N ASP A 83 -2.16 2.77 12.70
CA ASP A 83 -2.23 1.99 13.94
C ASP A 83 -1.08 2.41 14.87
N LEU A 84 -1.43 2.93 16.04
CA LEU A 84 -0.46 3.48 16.99
C LEU A 84 0.59 2.45 17.42
N GLU A 85 0.24 1.17 17.58
CA GLU A 85 1.21 0.15 17.99
C GLU A 85 2.25 -0.11 16.90
N ILE A 86 1.79 -0.16 15.65
CA ILE A 86 2.68 -0.37 14.49
C ILE A 86 3.53 0.88 14.24
N VAL A 87 2.96 2.08 14.41
CA VAL A 87 3.69 3.35 14.35
C VAL A 87 4.80 3.40 15.40
N LEU A 88 4.50 3.02 16.65
CA LEU A 88 5.51 2.97 17.71
C LEU A 88 6.62 1.97 17.38
N GLU A 89 6.28 0.81 16.83
CA GLU A 89 7.28 -0.17 16.37
C GLU A 89 8.15 0.41 15.24
N ALA A 90 7.54 1.07 14.25
CA ALA A 90 8.26 1.69 13.15
C ALA A 90 9.21 2.79 13.61
N VAL A 91 8.73 3.64 14.53
CA VAL A 91 9.54 4.71 15.11
C VAL A 91 10.69 4.11 15.91
N ARG A 92 10.46 3.10 16.76
CA ARG A 92 11.53 2.43 17.52
C ARG A 92 12.63 1.87 16.63
N GLN A 93 12.27 1.32 15.46
CA GLN A 93 13.24 0.80 14.51
C GLN A 93 13.99 1.93 13.78
N ARG A 94 13.30 3.04 13.48
CA ARG A 94 13.88 4.18 12.77
C ARG A 94 13.16 5.48 13.10
N GLY A 95 13.76 6.30 13.94
CA GLY A 95 13.16 7.54 14.47
C GLY A 95 12.86 8.57 13.39
N MET A 96 13.63 8.56 12.30
CA MET A 96 13.38 9.41 11.14
C MET A 96 12.02 9.11 10.46
N VAL A 97 11.43 7.93 10.66
CA VAL A 97 10.06 7.63 10.18
C VAL A 97 9.06 8.66 10.70
N LEU A 98 9.29 9.22 11.90
CA LEU A 98 8.44 10.24 12.48
C LEU A 98 8.28 11.49 11.60
N GLU A 99 9.30 11.86 10.82
CA GLU A 99 9.26 13.06 9.96
C GLU A 99 8.19 12.96 8.86
N ASP A 100 7.96 11.73 8.38
CA ASP A 100 7.04 11.41 7.29
C ASP A 100 5.63 11.03 7.78
N LEU A 101 5.42 10.93 9.10
CA LEU A 101 4.11 10.61 9.68
C LEU A 101 3.16 11.83 9.72
N PRO A 102 1.84 11.58 9.68
CA PRO A 102 0.83 12.61 9.93
C PRO A 102 1.10 13.44 11.20
N GLU A 103 0.65 14.69 11.19
CA GLU A 103 0.88 15.64 12.29
C GLU A 103 0.41 15.11 13.66
N GLU A 104 -0.65 14.31 13.70
CA GLU A 104 -1.16 13.68 14.92
C GLU A 104 -0.12 12.79 15.62
N PHE A 105 0.75 12.11 14.89
CA PHE A 105 1.84 11.30 15.47
C PHE A 105 3.05 12.15 15.84
N ARG A 106 3.35 13.19 15.05
CA ARG A 106 4.42 14.16 15.36
C ARG A 106 4.11 15.03 16.58
N ALA A 107 2.83 15.22 16.89
CA ALA A 107 2.37 15.89 18.10
C ALA A 107 2.13 14.93 19.27
N ASN A 108 2.23 13.61 19.05
CA ASN A 108 2.06 12.61 20.10
C ASN A 108 3.35 12.48 20.92
N THR A 109 3.28 12.87 22.20
CA THR A 109 4.42 12.83 23.12
C THR A 109 5.07 11.45 23.22
N ASP A 110 4.28 10.38 23.28
CA ASP A 110 4.81 9.02 23.44
C ASP A 110 5.60 8.61 22.19
N VAL A 111 5.07 8.91 21.00
CA VAL A 111 5.74 8.62 19.72
C VAL A 111 7.02 9.45 19.57
N VAL A 112 6.97 10.74 19.89
CA VAL A 112 8.14 11.64 19.82
C VAL A 112 9.24 11.20 20.80
N LEU A 113 8.87 10.78 22.01
CA LEU A 113 9.85 10.28 22.97
C LEU A 113 10.54 9.01 22.45
N GLU A 114 9.81 8.07 21.85
CA GLU A 114 10.42 6.88 21.26
C GLU A 114 11.33 7.19 20.08
N ALA A 115 11.09 8.28 19.34
CA ALA A 115 12.00 8.72 18.29
C ALA A 115 13.33 9.25 18.84
N VAL A 116 13.31 9.89 20.02
CA VAL A 116 14.49 10.50 20.65
C VAL A 116 15.33 9.48 21.44
N HIS A 117 14.72 8.39 21.89
CA HIS A 117 15.36 7.39 22.74
C HIS A 117 16.20 6.32 21.99
N GLN A 118 16.34 6.43 20.67
CA GLN A 118 17.11 5.51 19.83
C GLN A 118 18.62 5.63 19.95
#